data_AF-A0A1B6ECW7-F1
#
_entry.id   AF-A0A1B6ECW7-F1
#
_cell.length_a   1.000
_cell.length_b   1.000
_cell.length_c   1.000
_cell.angle_alpha   90.00
_cell.angle_beta   90.00
_cell.angle_gamma   90.00
#
_symmetry.space_group_name_H-M   'P 1'
#
loop_
_entity.id
_entity.type
_entity.pdbx_description
1 polymer ?
#
loop_
_entity_poly.entity_id
_entity_poly.type
_entity_poly.pdbx_seq_one_letter_code
_entity_poly.pdbx_strand_id
1 'polypeptide(L)'
;ALDVSKAPVLFTHSSARALCNNSRNVPDNILALLGLNGGLIMVNFYSQFLTCRDTSTIADAAAHINHIRNIAGVDSVGLGAGYDGINFTPEGLHDVSSYPALFVELIGSGLWNLEDLKKLAGLNLIRVLKAVEKVRDEMAKSGIEPYEDSISPRYLKGNSNCTSQDPF
;
A
#
# COMPACT_ATOMS: atom_id res chain seq x y z
N ALA A 1 6.28 5.54 12.04
CA ALA A 1 5.50 4.33 11.71
C ALA A 1 6.43 3.16 11.43
N LEU A 2 7.30 3.25 10.41
CA LEU A 2 8.27 2.20 10.07
C LEU A 2 9.17 1.80 11.26
N ASP A 3 9.63 2.77 12.06
CA ASP A 3 10.52 2.49 13.21
C ASP A 3 9.83 1.82 14.41
N VAL A 4 8.51 1.91 14.49
CA VAL A 4 7.73 1.50 15.69
C VAL A 4 6.90 0.24 15.42
N SER A 5 6.51 0.03 14.16
CA SER A 5 5.65 -1.10 13.80
C SER A 5 6.37 -2.43 14.02
N LYS A 6 5.71 -3.34 14.74
CA LYS A 6 6.17 -4.73 14.91
C LYS A 6 5.84 -5.62 13.70
N ALA A 7 4.95 -5.16 12.83
CA ALA A 7 4.52 -5.86 11.62
C ALA A 7 4.89 -5.05 10.35
N PRO A 8 4.93 -5.70 9.18
CA PRO A 8 5.13 -4.99 7.92
C PRO A 8 4.00 -3.99 7.65
N VAL A 9 4.33 -2.84 7.05
CA VAL A 9 3.36 -1.78 6.72
C VAL A 9 3.10 -1.65 5.22
N LEU A 10 2.05 -0.91 4.88
CA LEU A 10 1.54 -0.77 3.52
C LEU A 10 1.50 0.71 3.11
N PHE A 11 1.84 1.00 1.85
CA PHE A 11 1.28 2.13 1.11
C PHE A 11 0.27 1.57 0.11
N THR A 12 -1.03 1.79 0.35
CA THR A 12 -2.09 1.12 -0.42
C THR A 12 -2.30 1.68 -1.83
N HIS A 13 -1.91 2.94 -2.07
CA HIS A 13 -1.97 3.60 -3.37
C HIS A 13 -1.04 4.82 -3.36
N SER A 14 0.24 4.61 -3.68
CA SER A 14 1.24 5.68 -3.77
C SER A 14 2.30 5.31 -4.81
N SER A 15 3.05 6.28 -5.30
CA SER A 15 4.03 6.05 -6.37
C SER A 15 5.43 6.58 -5.99
N ALA A 16 6.45 6.29 -6.78
CA ALA A 16 7.83 6.76 -6.53
C ALA A 16 8.01 8.28 -6.67
N ARG A 17 8.59 8.93 -5.65
CA ARG A 17 8.80 10.39 -5.65
C ARG A 17 9.94 10.85 -6.54
N ALA A 18 10.91 9.97 -6.81
CA ALA A 18 12.04 10.28 -7.69
C ALA A 18 11.60 10.56 -9.15
N LEU A 19 10.52 9.93 -9.61
CA LEU A 19 9.99 10.09 -10.96
C LEU A 19 8.97 11.25 -11.06
N CYS A 20 8.15 11.43 -10.02
CA CYS A 20 7.27 12.59 -9.89
C CYS A 20 7.30 13.11 -8.44
N ASN A 21 7.78 14.36 -8.28
CA ASN A 21 7.91 15.04 -6.99
C ASN A 21 6.56 15.53 -6.45
N ASN A 22 5.68 14.59 -6.09
CA ASN A 22 4.42 14.81 -5.40
C ASN A 22 4.54 14.46 -3.92
N SER A 23 3.88 15.18 -3.02
CA SER A 23 3.88 14.91 -1.58
C SER A 23 3.22 13.58 -1.20
N ARG A 24 2.38 13.04 -2.07
CA ARG A 24 1.74 11.72 -1.94
C ARG A 24 2.63 10.57 -2.41
N ASN A 25 3.74 10.88 -3.07
CA ASN A 25 4.70 9.88 -3.53
C ASN A 25 5.80 9.62 -2.49
N VAL A 26 6.32 8.40 -2.50
CA VAL A 26 7.26 7.91 -1.48
C VAL A 26 8.70 8.14 -1.94
N PRO A 27 9.54 8.85 -1.16
CA PRO A 27 10.95 9.04 -1.48
C PRO A 27 11.77 7.75 -1.33
N ASP A 28 12.88 7.65 -2.08
CA ASP A 28 13.68 6.43 -2.18
C ASP A 28 14.25 5.94 -0.84
N ASN A 29 14.63 6.85 0.06
CA ASN A 29 15.08 6.45 1.40
C ASN A 29 13.97 5.76 2.21
N ILE A 30 12.72 6.17 2.03
CA ILE A 30 11.56 5.51 2.67
C ILE A 30 11.24 4.19 1.97
N LEU A 31 11.38 4.09 0.65
CA LEU A 31 11.23 2.83 -0.09
C LEU A 31 12.25 1.78 0.36
N ALA A 32 13.51 2.19 0.57
CA ALA A 32 14.54 1.30 1.09
C ALA A 32 14.20 0.79 2.50
N LEU A 33 13.74 1.68 3.40
CA LEU A 33 13.28 1.30 4.73
C LEU A 33 12.04 0.39 4.69
N LEU A 34 11.13 0.61 3.75
CA LEU A 34 9.96 -0.24 3.53
C LEU A 34 10.37 -1.66 3.12
N GLY A 35 11.36 -1.79 2.22
CA GLY A 35 11.95 -3.07 1.85
C GLY A 35 12.53 -3.80 3.05
N LEU A 36 13.30 -3.10 3.90
CA LEU A 36 13.87 -3.67 5.13
C LEU A 36 12.79 -4.06 6.16
N ASN A 37 11.70 -3.30 6.27
CA ASN A 37 10.54 -3.62 7.10
C ASN A 37 9.77 -4.85 6.58
N GLY A 38 10.02 -5.29 5.34
CA GLY A 38 9.26 -6.32 4.65
C GLY A 38 7.88 -5.84 4.20
N GLY A 39 7.65 -4.52 4.20
CA GLY A 39 6.39 -3.90 3.80
C GLY A 39 6.16 -3.92 2.29
N LEU A 40 5.09 -3.24 1.87
CA LEU A 40 4.63 -3.22 0.48
C LEU A 40 4.14 -1.83 0.09
N ILE A 41 4.56 -1.34 -1.07
CA ILE A 41 3.95 -0.19 -1.74
C ILE A 41 3.19 -0.67 -2.97
N MET A 42 1.95 -0.22 -3.08
CA MET A 42 1.05 -0.56 -4.17
C MET A 42 0.93 0.67 -5.09
N VAL A 43 1.42 0.52 -6.33
CA VAL A 43 1.58 1.64 -7.28
C VAL A 43 0.23 2.18 -7.71
N ASN A 44 0.08 3.50 -7.60
CA ASN A 44 -1.13 4.22 -7.97
C ASN A 44 -1.13 4.65 -9.44
N PHE A 45 -2.32 4.66 -10.07
CA PHE A 45 -2.51 5.03 -11.47
C PHE A 45 -3.13 6.42 -11.64
N TYR A 46 -2.87 7.36 -10.72
CA TYR A 46 -3.25 8.75 -10.94
C TYR A 46 -2.18 9.45 -11.77
N SER A 47 -2.53 10.06 -12.91
CA SER A 47 -1.54 10.72 -13.79
C SER A 47 -0.67 11.75 -13.04
N GLN A 48 -1.26 12.53 -12.12
CA GLN A 48 -0.52 13.53 -11.35
C GLN A 48 0.45 12.94 -10.32
N PHE A 49 0.37 11.63 -10.03
CA PHE A 49 1.34 10.91 -9.21
C PHE A 49 2.39 10.18 -10.06
N LEU A 50 2.12 9.96 -11.35
CA LEU A 50 3.07 9.33 -12.26
C LEU A 50 3.97 10.36 -12.96
N THR A 51 3.39 11.38 -13.55
CA THR A 51 4.13 12.35 -14.38
C THR A 51 4.12 13.76 -13.84
N CYS A 52 3.44 13.99 -12.69
CA CYS A 52 3.17 15.31 -12.13
C CYS A 52 2.37 16.21 -13.09
N ARG A 53 1.62 15.59 -14.02
CA ARG A 53 0.76 16.22 -15.03
C ARG A 53 -0.57 15.47 -15.09
N ASP A 54 -1.52 16.02 -15.82
CA ASP A 54 -2.83 15.38 -16.01
C ASP A 54 -2.79 14.23 -17.02
N THR A 55 -1.70 14.09 -17.77
CA THR A 55 -1.50 13.03 -18.78
C THR A 55 -0.37 12.10 -18.40
N SER A 56 -0.59 10.80 -18.60
CA SER A 56 0.39 9.74 -18.40
C SER A 56 0.01 8.52 -19.25
N THR A 57 0.89 7.54 -19.32
CA THR A 57 0.73 6.30 -20.11
C THR A 57 0.97 5.07 -19.24
N ILE A 58 0.60 3.89 -19.76
CA ILE A 58 0.93 2.61 -19.14
C ILE A 58 2.44 2.42 -18.89
N ALA A 59 3.28 2.98 -19.76
CA ALA A 59 4.74 2.95 -19.62
C ALA A 59 5.21 3.77 -18.41
N ASP A 60 4.55 4.90 -18.10
CA ASP A 60 4.84 5.68 -16.90
C ASP A 60 4.49 4.88 -15.63
N ALA A 61 3.34 4.19 -15.62
CA ALA A 61 2.98 3.30 -14.51
C ALA A 61 4.02 2.18 -14.34
N ALA A 62 4.44 1.54 -15.44
CA ALA A 62 5.49 0.52 -15.44
C ALA A 62 6.83 1.06 -14.94
N ALA A 63 7.20 2.31 -15.28
CA ALA A 63 8.42 2.96 -14.81
C ALA A 63 8.43 3.11 -13.28
N HIS A 64 7.30 3.50 -12.66
CA HIS A 64 7.18 3.55 -11.20
C HIS A 64 7.29 2.17 -10.54
N ILE A 65 6.64 1.14 -11.12
CA ILE A 65 6.75 -0.24 -10.63
C ILE A 65 8.22 -0.70 -10.67
N ASN A 66 8.91 -0.46 -11.78
CA ASN A 66 10.31 -0.85 -11.95
C ASN A 66 11.25 -0.09 -11.01
N HIS A 67 11.07 1.22 -10.85
CA HIS A 67 11.87 2.02 -9.92
C HIS A 67 11.74 1.52 -8.49
N ILE A 68 10.51 1.27 -8.04
CA ILE A 68 10.26 0.74 -6.70
C ILE A 68 10.87 -0.66 -6.53
N ARG A 69 10.71 -1.54 -7.52
CA ARG A 69 11.33 -2.88 -7.51
C ARG A 69 12.85 -2.77 -7.34
N ASN A 70 13.50 -1.83 -8.00
CA ASN A 70 14.95 -1.66 -7.93
C ASN A 70 15.43 -1.17 -6.55
N ILE A 71 14.62 -0.37 -5.84
CA ILE A 71 15.00 0.21 -4.55
C ILE A 71 14.56 -0.68 -3.37
N ALA A 72 13.29 -1.08 -3.35
CA ALA A 72 12.69 -1.83 -2.23
C ALA A 72 12.72 -3.36 -2.43
N GLY A 73 13.00 -3.82 -3.65
CA GLY A 73 12.96 -5.24 -4.01
C GLY A 73 11.59 -5.69 -4.56
N VAL A 74 11.60 -6.80 -5.29
CA VAL A 74 10.41 -7.35 -5.95
C VAL A 74 9.30 -7.78 -4.99
N ASP A 75 9.65 -8.09 -3.74
CA ASP A 75 8.67 -8.49 -2.72
C ASP A 75 7.91 -7.30 -2.10
N SER A 76 8.35 -6.07 -2.39
CA SER A 76 7.83 -4.83 -1.80
C SER A 76 7.10 -3.92 -2.79
N VAL A 77 6.76 -4.43 -3.98
CA VAL A 77 5.95 -3.72 -4.98
C VAL A 77 4.65 -4.47 -5.29
N GLY A 78 3.55 -3.72 -5.43
CA GLY A 78 2.19 -4.20 -5.71
C GLY A 78 1.41 -3.22 -6.58
N LEU A 79 0.12 -3.49 -6.80
CA LEU A 79 -0.77 -2.66 -7.62
C LEU A 79 -1.88 -2.04 -6.77
N GLY A 80 -2.00 -0.71 -6.80
CA GLY A 80 -2.92 0.08 -5.98
C GLY A 80 -3.54 1.21 -6.77
N ALA A 81 -4.24 0.85 -7.86
CA ALA A 81 -4.64 1.76 -8.93
C ALA A 81 -5.35 3.04 -8.46
N GLY A 82 -6.18 2.95 -7.41
CA GLY A 82 -6.95 4.09 -6.89
C GLY A 82 -8.13 4.51 -7.77
N TYR A 83 -8.63 3.60 -8.62
CA TYR A 83 -9.84 3.81 -9.41
C TYR A 83 -11.01 4.31 -8.56
N ASP A 84 -11.91 5.07 -9.19
CA ASP A 84 -13.05 5.79 -8.58
C ASP A 84 -12.67 6.86 -7.54
N GLY A 85 -11.39 7.00 -7.19
CA GLY A 85 -10.85 8.08 -6.36
C GLY A 85 -9.98 9.09 -7.12
N ILE A 86 -9.89 8.96 -8.45
CA ILE A 86 -8.98 9.72 -9.31
C ILE A 86 -9.69 10.18 -10.58
N ASN A 87 -9.33 11.36 -11.09
CA ASN A 87 -9.99 11.96 -12.26
C ASN A 87 -9.14 11.91 -13.54
N PHE A 88 -7.86 11.54 -13.42
CA PHE A 88 -6.93 11.44 -14.55
C PHE A 88 -6.23 10.09 -14.51
N THR A 89 -6.55 9.24 -15.47
CA THR A 89 -5.95 7.90 -15.60
C THR A 89 -4.95 7.87 -16.77
N PRO A 90 -3.95 6.98 -16.73
CA PRO A 90 -3.02 6.78 -17.81
C PRO A 90 -3.72 6.25 -19.06
N GLU A 91 -3.21 6.63 -20.22
CA GLU A 91 -3.55 5.97 -21.48
C GLU A 91 -3.20 4.48 -21.41
N GLY A 92 -4.18 3.62 -21.71
CA GLY A 92 -4.07 2.17 -21.58
C GLY A 92 -4.39 1.60 -20.19
N LEU A 93 -4.68 2.45 -19.19
CA LEU A 93 -5.10 2.06 -17.82
C LEU A 93 -6.37 2.79 -17.38
N HIS A 94 -7.35 2.92 -18.27
CA HIS A 94 -8.53 3.76 -18.06
C HIS A 94 -9.43 3.30 -16.91
N ASP A 95 -9.54 1.98 -16.71
CA ASP A 95 -10.45 1.37 -15.73
C ASP A 95 -9.97 -0.02 -15.27
N VAL A 96 -10.77 -0.65 -14.41
CA VAL A 96 -10.50 -1.98 -13.84
C VAL A 96 -10.37 -3.12 -14.85
N SER A 97 -10.82 -2.94 -16.10
CA SER A 97 -10.63 -3.94 -17.16
C SER A 97 -9.22 -3.91 -17.77
N SER A 98 -8.44 -2.87 -17.48
CA SER A 98 -7.18 -2.57 -18.17
C SER A 98 -5.95 -3.29 -17.60
N TYR A 99 -6.07 -4.01 -16.47
CA TYR A 99 -4.93 -4.72 -15.86
C TYR A 99 -4.19 -5.68 -16.80
N PRO A 100 -4.85 -6.46 -17.69
CA PRO A 100 -4.14 -7.31 -18.65
C PRO A 100 -3.14 -6.55 -19.52
N ALA A 101 -3.45 -5.30 -19.92
CA ALA A 101 -2.55 -4.47 -20.70
C ALA A 101 -1.26 -4.16 -19.93
N LEU A 102 -1.35 -3.93 -18.61
CA LEU A 102 -0.18 -3.67 -17.76
C LEU A 102 0.74 -4.87 -17.70
N PHE A 103 0.17 -6.06 -17.55
CA PHE A 103 0.97 -7.29 -17.52
C PHE A 103 1.63 -7.56 -18.87
N VAL A 104 0.96 -7.26 -19.99
CA VAL A 104 1.56 -7.34 -21.32
C VAL A 104 2.74 -6.36 -21.45
N GLU A 105 2.58 -5.12 -21.00
CA GLU A 105 3.67 -4.11 -20.99
C GLU A 105 4.88 -4.60 -20.17
N LEU A 106 4.64 -5.10 -18.95
CA LEU A 106 5.70 -5.60 -18.06
C LEU A 106 6.40 -6.84 -18.63
N ILE A 107 5.66 -7.77 -19.23
CA ILE A 107 6.24 -8.94 -19.93
C ILE A 107 7.08 -8.47 -21.13
N GLY A 108 6.57 -7.54 -21.92
CA GLY A 108 7.23 -6.99 -23.10
C GLY A 108 8.58 -6.32 -22.79
N SER A 109 8.75 -5.79 -21.58
CA SER A 109 10.02 -5.21 -21.13
C SER A 109 11.17 -6.22 -21.00
N GLY A 110 10.87 -7.52 -20.86
CA GLY A 110 11.86 -8.57 -20.60
C GLY A 110 12.47 -8.56 -19.19
N LEU A 111 12.07 -7.62 -18.32
CA LEU A 111 12.62 -7.48 -16.96
C LEU A 111 11.91 -8.35 -15.91
N TRP A 112 10.73 -8.88 -16.27
CA TRP A 112 9.83 -9.60 -15.37
C TRP A 112 9.67 -11.05 -15.79
N ASN A 113 9.92 -11.96 -14.85
CA ASN A 113 9.57 -13.36 -14.99
C ASN A 113 8.17 -13.64 -14.41
N LEU A 114 7.62 -14.83 -14.69
CA LEU A 114 6.27 -15.20 -14.24
C LEU A 114 6.11 -15.17 -12.71
N GLU A 115 7.13 -15.56 -11.95
CA GLU A 115 7.08 -15.57 -10.49
C GLU A 115 7.05 -14.15 -9.91
N ASP A 116 7.86 -13.24 -10.47
CA ASP A 116 7.85 -11.82 -10.11
C ASP A 116 6.49 -11.18 -10.45
N LEU A 117 5.86 -11.55 -11.56
CA LEU A 117 4.54 -11.04 -11.93
C LEU A 117 3.43 -11.56 -10.99
N LYS A 118 3.49 -12.82 -10.54
CA LYS A 118 2.55 -13.34 -9.53
C LYS A 118 2.71 -12.60 -8.20
N LYS A 119 3.94 -12.27 -7.81
CA LYS A 119 4.26 -11.43 -6.64
C LYS A 119 3.59 -10.06 -6.74
N LEU A 120 3.81 -9.36 -7.85
CA LEU A 120 3.21 -8.07 -8.15
C LEU A 120 1.67 -8.12 -8.16
N ALA A 121 1.09 -9.16 -8.78
CA ALA A 121 -0.35 -9.34 -8.92
C ALA A 121 -1.07 -9.50 -7.59
N GLY A 122 -0.42 -10.05 -6.57
CA GLY A 122 -1.05 -10.16 -5.25
C GLY A 122 -0.36 -11.05 -4.23
N LEU A 123 0.60 -11.90 -4.60
CA LEU A 123 1.27 -12.73 -3.58
C LEU A 123 2.04 -11.88 -2.56
N ASN A 124 2.55 -10.72 -2.95
CA ASN A 124 3.17 -9.78 -2.01
C ASN A 124 2.17 -9.23 -0.99
N LEU A 125 0.95 -8.89 -1.41
CA LEU A 125 -0.10 -8.43 -0.49
C LEU A 125 -0.51 -9.54 0.48
N ILE A 126 -0.71 -10.76 -0.03
CA ILE A 126 -1.06 -11.93 0.79
C ILE A 126 0.06 -12.21 1.81
N ARG A 127 1.33 -12.13 1.41
CA ARG A 127 2.49 -12.27 2.31
C ARG A 127 2.43 -11.27 3.45
N VAL A 128 2.20 -10.00 3.15
CA VAL A 128 2.14 -8.93 4.16
C VAL A 128 0.99 -9.15 5.13
N LEU A 129 -0.22 -9.45 4.64
CA LEU A 129 -1.38 -9.70 5.51
C LEU A 129 -1.14 -10.90 6.44
N LYS A 130 -0.59 -12.01 5.92
CA LYS A 130 -0.21 -13.17 6.75
C LYS A 130 0.83 -12.82 7.82
N ALA A 131 1.81 -11.97 7.49
CA ALA A 131 2.81 -11.53 8.46
C ALA A 131 2.18 -10.67 9.57
N VAL A 132 1.23 -9.80 9.22
CA VAL A 132 0.46 -9.01 10.20
C VAL A 132 -0.36 -9.91 11.12
N GLU A 133 -1.07 -10.91 10.58
CA GLU A 133 -1.83 -11.89 11.36
C GLU A 133 -0.94 -12.71 12.30
N LYS A 134 0.25 -13.09 11.84
CA LYS A 134 1.24 -13.77 12.68
C LYS A 134 1.66 -12.92 13.88
N VAL A 135 1.94 -11.64 13.66
CA VAL A 135 2.31 -10.70 14.75
C VAL A 135 1.14 -10.54 15.74
N ARG A 136 -0.10 -10.43 15.25
CA ARG A 136 -1.30 -10.42 16.12
C ARG A 136 -1.31 -11.64 17.05
N ASP A 137 -1.14 -12.84 16.50
CA ASP A 137 -1.20 -14.09 17.26
C ASP A 137 -0.04 -14.21 18.28
N GLU A 138 1.15 -13.76 17.91
CA GLU A 138 2.32 -13.73 18.80
C GLU A 138 2.13 -12.73 19.95
N MET A 139 1.57 -11.55 19.68
CA MET A 139 1.27 -10.54 20.69
C MET A 139 0.23 -11.04 21.69
N ALA A 140 -0.84 -11.68 21.21
CA ALA A 140 -1.86 -12.29 22.06
C ALA A 140 -1.29 -13.40 22.95
N LYS A 141 -0.46 -14.30 22.39
CA LYS A 141 0.22 -15.37 23.14
C LYS A 141 1.19 -14.82 24.19
N SER A 142 1.77 -13.64 23.94
CA SER A 142 2.70 -12.98 24.86
C SER A 142 1.99 -12.17 25.95
N GLY A 143 0.65 -12.20 26.02
CA GLY A 143 -0.13 -11.47 27.02
C GLY A 143 -0.09 -9.95 26.84
N ILE A 144 0.09 -9.46 25.61
CA ILE A 144 -0.03 -8.02 25.34
C ILE A 144 -1.52 -7.66 25.39
N GLU A 145 -1.87 -6.84 26.38
CA GLU A 145 -3.23 -6.33 26.54
C GLU A 145 -3.61 -5.30 25.46
N PRO A 146 -4.90 -5.14 25.16
CA PRO A 146 -5.40 -4.07 24.29
C PRO A 146 -4.94 -2.69 24.76
N TYR A 147 -4.73 -1.78 23.80
CA TYR A 147 -4.49 -0.37 24.11
C TYR A 147 -5.77 0.26 24.68
N GLU A 148 -5.69 0.86 25.86
CA GLU A 148 -6.79 1.57 26.50
C GLU A 148 -6.55 3.08 26.45
N ASP A 149 -7.58 3.84 26.05
CA ASP A 149 -7.58 5.30 26.14
C ASP A 149 -8.45 5.76 27.32
N SER A 150 -7.97 6.75 28.06
CA SER A 150 -8.70 7.30 29.21
C SER A 150 -9.61 8.43 28.75
N ILE A 151 -10.91 8.17 28.71
CA ILE A 151 -11.90 9.21 28.40
C ILE A 151 -12.00 10.15 29.59
N SER A 152 -11.62 11.42 29.40
CA SER A 152 -11.69 12.43 30.46
C SER A 152 -13.12 12.58 31.00
N PRO A 153 -13.32 12.68 32.33
CA PRO A 153 -14.64 12.89 32.93
C PRO A 153 -15.42 14.09 32.38
N ARG A 154 -14.74 15.08 31.79
CA ARG A 154 -15.38 16.24 31.16
C ARG A 154 -16.19 15.88 29.89
N TYR A 155 -15.84 14.78 29.23
CA TYR A 155 -16.60 14.23 28.09
C TYR A 155 -17.70 13.26 28.53
N LEU A 156 -17.70 12.83 29.80
CA LEU A 156 -18.70 11.93 30.39
C LEU A 156 -19.91 12.67 31.00
N LYS A 157 -20.26 13.87 30.48
CA LYS A 157 -21.37 14.70 31.01
C LYS A 157 -22.66 13.88 31.20
N GLY A 158 -22.98 13.56 32.45
CA GLY A 158 -24.34 13.21 32.89
C GLY A 158 -24.69 11.73 33.02
N ASN A 159 -24.03 10.79 32.33
CA ASN A 159 -24.35 9.36 32.42
C ASN A 159 -23.10 8.51 32.69
N SER A 160 -22.69 8.46 33.96
CA SER A 160 -21.60 7.61 34.44
C SER A 160 -22.03 6.18 34.81
N ASN A 161 -23.20 5.72 34.35
CA ASN A 161 -23.64 4.33 34.50
C ASN A 161 -23.60 3.62 33.14
N CYS A 162 -22.61 2.76 32.96
CA CYS A 162 -22.64 1.73 31.93
C CYS A 162 -23.60 0.62 32.40
N THR A 163 -24.89 0.73 32.09
CA THR A 163 -25.86 -0.36 32.30
C THR A 163 -26.31 -0.91 30.94
N SER A 164 -25.97 -2.17 30.66
CA SER A 164 -26.47 -2.94 29.50
C SER A 164 -27.89 -3.45 29.71
N GLN A 165 -28.81 -2.60 30.22
CA GLN A 165 -30.19 -2.99 30.49
C GLN A 165 -31.14 -2.37 29.47
N ASP A 166 -31.06 -2.83 28.21
CA ASP A 166 -32.18 -2.74 27.28
C ASP A 166 -32.61 -4.18 26.92
N PRO A 167 -33.79 -4.65 27.36
CA PRO A 167 -34.36 -5.87 26.83
C PRO A 167 -34.97 -5.61 25.44
N PHE A 168 -34.80 -6.58 24.54
CA PHE A 168 -35.40 -6.61 23.20
C PHE A 168 -36.92 -6.47 23.20
#